data_AF-A0A9X2S0F7-F1
#
_entry.id   AF-A0A9X2S0F7-F1
#
_cell.length_a   1.000
_cell.length_b   1.000
_cell.length_c   1.000
_cell.angle_alpha   90.00
_cell.angle_beta   90.00
_cell.angle_gamma   90.00
#
_symmetry.space_group_name_H-M   'P 1'
#
loop_
_entity.id
_entity.type
_entity.pdbx_description
1 polymer ?
#
loop_
_entity_poly.entity_id
_entity_poly.type
_entity_poly.pdbx_seq_one_letter_code
_entity_poly.pdbx_strand_id
1 'polypeptide(L)' 'MTKLKAKVIKNRNNKYNVHAELDGRYMPIGRTINEFGKYELLEWNTEEEAINHILDDNRLELVD' A
#
# COMPACT_ATOMS: atom_id res chain seq x y z
N MET A 1 3.01 -16.79 -8.57
CA MET A 1 1.92 -16.15 -7.80
C MET A 1 1.40 -15.00 -8.62
N THR A 2 0.08 -14.81 -8.68
CA THR A 2 -0.52 -13.62 -9.31
C THR A 2 -0.26 -12.42 -8.40
N LYS A 3 0.28 -11.34 -8.94
CA LYS A 3 0.50 -10.08 -8.21
C LYS A 3 -0.84 -9.35 -8.03
N LEU A 4 -0.99 -8.63 -6.93
CA LEU A 4 -2.12 -7.72 -6.70
C LEU A 4 -1.80 -6.38 -7.35
N LYS A 5 -2.76 -5.85 -8.11
CA LYS A 5 -2.67 -4.50 -8.65
C LYS A 5 -2.66 -3.49 -7.51
N ALA A 6 -1.72 -2.56 -7.54
CA ALA A 6 -1.53 -1.58 -6.49
C ALA A 6 -1.33 -0.17 -7.05
N LYS A 7 -1.88 0.83 -6.38
CA LYS A 7 -1.70 2.24 -6.73
C LYS A 7 -1.37 3.09 -5.51
N VAL A 8 -0.75 4.23 -5.77
CA VAL A 8 -0.43 5.22 -4.75
C VAL A 8 -1.55 6.25 -4.65
N ILE A 9 -1.95 6.60 -3.44
CA ILE A 9 -2.98 7.61 -3.16
C ILE A 9 -2.46 8.58 -2.11
N LYS A 10 -2.55 9.87 -2.39
CA LYS A 10 -2.27 10.91 -1.39
C LYS A 10 -3.44 11.05 -0.42
N ASN A 11 -3.15 11.01 0.87
CA ASN A 11 -4.15 11.09 1.94
C ASN A 11 -4.28 12.51 2.52
N ARG A 12 -5.26 12.69 3.42
CA ARG A 12 -5.57 13.98 4.05
C ARG A 12 -4.44 14.57 4.90
N ASN A 13 -3.46 13.76 5.32
CA ASN A 13 -2.32 14.17 6.12
C ASN A 13 -1.12 14.59 5.25
N ASN A 14 -1.31 14.75 3.93
CA ASN A 14 -0.23 14.95 2.96
C ASN A 14 0.80 13.81 2.95
N LYS A 15 0.38 12.59 3.29
CA LYS A 15 1.17 11.36 3.13
C LYS A 15 0.66 10.55 1.95
N TYR A 16 1.44 9.58 1.53
CA TYR A 16 1.09 8.66 0.45
C TYR A 16 0.80 7.28 1.04
N ASN A 17 -0.27 6.63 0.58
CA ASN A 17 -0.62 5.25 0.92
C ASN A 17 -0.58 4.40 -0.34
N VAL A 18 -0.26 3.12 -0.17
CA VAL A 18 -0.43 2.12 -1.23
C VAL A 18 -1.76 1.42 -1.03
N HIS A 19 -2.54 1.29 -2.10
CA HIS A 19 -3.80 0.55 -2.10
C HIS A 19 -3.71 -0.62 -3.06
N ALA A 20 -4.02 -1.83 -2.60
CA ALA A 20 -4.04 -3.04 -3.40
C ALA A 20 -5.48 -3.44 -3.78
N GLU A 21 -5.68 -3.94 -4.99
CA GLU A 21 -6.94 -4.47 -5.48
C GLU A 21 -7.19 -5.86 -4.90
N LEU A 22 -8.26 -5.99 -4.12
CA LEU A 22 -8.77 -7.23 -3.55
C LEU A 22 -10.26 -7.32 -3.89
N ASP A 23 -10.66 -8.38 -4.59
CA ASP A 23 -12.05 -8.63 -4.99
C ASP A 23 -12.72 -7.43 -5.69
N GLY A 24 -11.99 -6.76 -6.59
CA GLY A 24 -12.47 -5.60 -7.35
C GLY A 24 -12.52 -4.28 -6.56
N ARG A 25 -11.95 -4.24 -5.35
CA ARG A 25 -11.90 -3.04 -4.50
C ARG A 25 -10.46 -2.73 -4.09
N TYR A 26 -10.12 -1.44 -4.12
CA TYR A 26 -8.82 -0.97 -3.64
C TYR A 26 -8.85 -0.74 -2.14
N MET A 27 -8.09 -1.54 -1.39
CA MET A 27 -7.93 -1.42 0.06
C MET A 27 -6.53 -0.93 0.41
N PRO A 28 -6.38 -0.02 1.39
CA PRO A 28 -5.06 0.45 1.79
C PRO A 28 -4.29 -0.70 2.45
N ILE A 29 -2.99 -0.77 2.16
CA ILE A 29 -2.12 -1.75 2.81
C ILE A 29 -1.64 -1.21 4.16
N GLY A 30 -1.31 -2.14 5.03
CA GLY A 30 -0.92 -1.85 6.40
C GLY A 30 -0.15 -3.02 6.99
N ARG A 31 0.32 -2.82 8.21
CA ARG A 31 1.07 -3.81 8.97
C ARG A 31 0.44 -4.05 10.34
N THR A 32 0.55 -5.29 10.81
CA THR A 32 0.25 -5.62 12.20
C THR A 32 1.44 -5.19 13.06
N ILE A 33 1.20 -4.35 14.06
CA ILE A 33 2.24 -3.72 14.88
C ILE A 33 2.48 -4.49 16.18
N ASN A 34 1.55 -5.34 16.62
CA ASN A 34 1.67 -6.14 17.83
C ASN A 34 0.84 -7.43 17.80
N GLU A 35 1.12 -8.32 18.75
CA GLU A 35 0.40 -9.59 18.95
C GLU A 35 -1.07 -9.40 19.34
N PHE A 36 -1.45 -8.18 19.74
CA PHE A 36 -2.83 -7.79 20.04
C PHE A 36 -3.64 -7.39 18.79
N GLY A 37 -3.07 -7.53 17.59
CA GLY A 37 -3.76 -7.26 16.33
C GLY A 37 -3.96 -5.78 16.03
N LYS A 38 -3.18 -4.88 16.65
CA LYS A 38 -3.20 -3.46 16.27
C LYS A 38 -2.66 -3.36 14.85
N TYR A 39 -3.44 -2.73 13.99
CA TYR A 39 -3.15 -2.53 12.59
C TYR A 39 -2.88 -1.05 12.32
N GLU A 40 -1.84 -0.76 11.53
CA GLU A 40 -1.48 0.58 11.08
C GLU A 40 -1.34 0.60 9.56
N LEU A 41 -1.91 1.63 8.94
CA LEU A 41 -1.75 1.87 7.51
C LEU A 41 -0.32 2.30 7.22
N LEU A 42 0.24 1.77 6.13
CA LEU A 42 1.56 2.21 5.70
C LEU A 42 1.43 3.57 5.01
N GLU A 43 2.16 4.56 5.54
CA GLU A 43 2.19 5.95 5.08
C GLU A 43 3.62 6.36 4.73
N TRP A 44 3.80 7.01 3.58
CA TRP A 44 5.07 7.53 3.10
C TRP A 44 5.06 9.06 2.96
N ASN A 45 6.24 9.68 3.01
CA ASN A 45 6.36 11.13 2.89
C ASN A 45 6.28 11.58 1.44
N THR A 46 6.76 10.75 0.52
CA THR A 46 6.76 11.05 -0.92
C THR A 46 6.04 9.96 -1.71
N GLU A 47 5.60 10.33 -2.90
CA GLU A 47 4.99 9.39 -3.84
C GLU A 47 5.99 8.33 -4.29
N GLU A 48 7.23 8.76 -4.55
CA GLU A 48 8.33 7.89 -4.96
C GLU A 48 8.63 6.80 -3.93
N GLU A 49 8.64 7.13 -2.63
CA GLU A 49 8.82 6.13 -1.57
C GLU A 49 7.72 5.06 -1.59
N ALA A 50 6.47 5.46 -1.85
CA ALA A 50 5.34 4.54 -1.94
C ALA A 50 5.40 3.69 -3.23
N ILE A 51 5.84 4.27 -4.36
CA ILE A 51 6.05 3.55 -5.62
C ILE A 51 7.16 2.52 -5.44
N ASN A 52 8.30 2.90 -4.86
CA ASN A 52 9.42 2.00 -4.61
C ASN A 52 8.98 0.79 -3.76
N HIS A 53 8.12 1.00 -2.76
CA HIS A 53 7.54 -0.10 -2.00
C HIS A 53 6.75 -1.10 -2.88
N ILE A 54 5.95 -0.62 -3.84
CA ILE A 54 5.23 -1.49 -4.77
C ILE A 54 6.20 -2.26 -5.67
N LEU A 55 7.26 -1.61 -6.15
CA LEU A 55 8.25 -2.22 -7.03
C LEU A 55 9.12 -3.27 -6.33
N ASP A 56 9.42 -3.05 -5.04
CA ASP A 56 10.21 -3.96 -4.21
C ASP A 56 9.40 -5.16 -3.68
N ASP A 57 8.06 -5.03 -3.57
CA ASP A 57 7.20 -6.10 -3.09
C ASP A 57 6.85 -7.10 -4.22
N ASN A 58 7.27 -8.35 -4.06
CA ASN A 58 7.03 -9.41 -5.05
C ASN A 58 5.55 -9.81 -5.17
N ARG A 59 4.67 -9.32 -4.30
CA ARG A 59 3.22 -9.56 -4.32
C ARG A 59 2.45 -8.45 -5.01
N LEU A 60 3.07 -7.31 -5.31
CA LEU A 60 2.39 -6.14 -5.86
C LEU A 60 2.83 -5.85 -7.30
N GLU A 61 1.93 -5.21 -8.03
CA GLU A 61 2.13 -4.71 -9.39
C GLU A 61 1.58 -3.28 -9.46
N LEU A 62 2.44 -2.32 -9.84
CA LEU A 62 2.01 -0.94 -9.99
C LEU A 62 1.04 -0.82 -11.16
N VAL A 63 -0.14 -0.26 -10.88
CA VAL A 63 -1.09 0.18 -11.91
C VAL A 63 -1.09 1.70 -11.97
N ASP A 64 -0.82 2.21 -13.16
CA ASP A 64 -0.82 3.63 -13.53
C ASP A 64 -2.21 4.27 -13.37
#